data_AF-A0A1M4XZV5-F1
#
_entry.id   AF-A0A1M4XZV5-F1
#
_cell.length_a   1.000
_cell.length_b   1.000
_cell.length_c   1.000
_cell.angle_alpha   90.00
_cell.angle_beta   90.00
_cell.angle_gamma   90.00
#
_symmetry.space_group_name_H-M   'P 1'
#
loop_
_entity.id
_entity.type
_entity.pdbx_description
1 polymer ?
#
loop_
_entity_poly.entity_id
_entity_poly.type
_entity_poly.pdbx_seq_one_letter_code
_entity_poly.pdbx_strand_id
1 'polypeptide(L)' 'MEVIKVVLLTVALVSIAMLGLATQILLKKGGKFPNTHVGGNKYLKRQGIHCAQTQDKVERAKVKRQVDFKNVRIANTSK' A
#
# COMPACT_ATOMS: atom_id res chain seq x y z
N MET A 1 -29.74 32.16 17.97
CA MET A 1 -29.16 31.36 19.06
C MET A 1 -29.10 29.86 18.75
N GLU A 2 -29.77 29.36 17.70
CA GLU A 2 -29.74 27.93 17.33
C GLU A 2 -28.51 27.53 16.50
N VAL A 3 -28.11 28.37 15.54
CA VAL A 3 -26.96 28.09 14.66
C VAL A 3 -25.65 27.93 15.46
N ILE A 4 -25.43 28.79 16.46
CA ILE A 4 -24.23 28.73 17.31
C ILE A 4 -24.16 27.41 18.08
N LYS A 5 -25.30 26.90 18.59
CA LYS A 5 -25.36 25.60 19.29
C LYS A 5 -25.01 24.45 18.35
N VAL A 6 -25.54 24.46 17.14
CA VAL A 6 -25.24 23.44 16.11
C VAL A 6 -23.76 23.48 15.74
N VAL A 7 -23.19 24.67 15.53
CA VAL A 7 -21.75 24.81 15.23
C VAL A 7 -20.90 24.27 16.39
N LEU A 8 -21.22 24.62 17.63
CA LEU A 8 -20.50 24.11 18.81
C LEU A 8 -20.57 22.59 18.92
N LEU A 9 -21.75 22.00 18.68
CA LEU A 9 -21.94 20.55 18.66
C LEU A 9 -21.10 19.88 17.57
N THR A 10 -21.10 20.42 16.35
CA THR A 10 -20.30 19.86 15.24
C THR A 10 -18.79 19.91 15.52
N VAL A 11 -18.29 21.04 16.05
CA VAL A 11 -16.87 21.18 16.42
C VAL A 11 -16.50 20.19 17.53
N ALA A 12 -17.37 19.99 18.52
CA ALA A 12 -17.13 19.02 19.59
C ALA A 12 -17.04 17.59 19.04
N LEU A 13 -17.92 17.20 18.11
CA LEU A 13 -17.88 15.86 17.51
C LEU A 13 -16.64 15.64 16.64
N VAL A 14 -16.28 16.62 15.81
CA VAL A 14 -15.08 16.53 14.96
C VAL A 14 -13.81 16.47 15.80
N SER A 15 -13.73 17.25 16.88
CA SER A 15 -12.57 17.23 17.76
C SER A 15 -12.42 15.88 18.48
N ILE A 16 -13.50 15.25 18.95
CA ILE A 16 -13.47 13.89 19.49
C ILE A 16 -12.95 12.87 18.45
N ALA A 17 -13.41 12.96 17.20
CA ALA A 17 -12.94 12.07 16.14
C ALA A 17 -11.44 12.25 15.83
N MET A 18 -10.97 13.50 15.76
CA MET A 18 -9.55 13.82 15.56
C MET A 18 -8.69 13.33 16.72
N LEU A 19 -9.15 13.49 17.97
CA LEU A 19 -8.46 12.96 19.15
C LEU A 19 -8.35 11.44 19.08
N GLY A 20 -9.43 10.75 18.69
CA GLY A 20 -9.47 9.31 18.47
C GLY A 20 -8.41 8.85 17.47
N LEU A 21 -8.33 9.48 16.30
CA LEU A 21 -7.33 9.19 15.27
C LEU A 21 -5.89 9.44 15.77
N ALA A 22 -5.70 10.49 16.57
CA ALA A 22 -4.41 10.90 17.09
C ALA A 22 -3.89 10.00 18.23
N THR A 23 -4.75 9.26 18.92
CA THR A 23 -4.35 8.42 20.08
C THR A 23 -3.17 7.49 19.78
N GLN A 24 -3.15 6.82 18.62
CA GLN A 24 -2.07 5.91 18.25
C GLN A 24 -0.72 6.64 18.07
N ILE A 25 -0.75 7.90 17.64
CA ILE A 25 0.45 8.69 17.36
C ILE A 25 0.97 9.34 18.64
N LEU A 26 0.08 9.89 19.46
CA LEU A 26 0.42 10.63 20.67
C LEU A 26 0.71 9.71 21.87
N LEU A 27 -0.03 8.61 22.03
CA LEU A 27 0.08 7.75 23.22
C LEU A 27 1.11 6.64 23.08
N LYS A 28 1.40 6.16 21.87
CA LYS A 28 2.42 5.11 21.66
C LYS A 28 3.80 5.74 21.47
N LYS A 29 4.80 5.27 22.23
CA LYS A 29 6.21 5.64 21.99
C LYS A 29 6.62 5.22 20.57
N GLY A 30 7.00 6.20 19.74
CA GLY A 30 7.28 5.96 18.32
C GLY A 30 6.04 5.76 17.44
N GLY A 31 4.89 6.27 17.87
CA GLY A 31 3.63 6.24 17.13
C GLY A 31 3.79 6.81 15.72
N LYS A 32 3.34 6.05 14.74
CA LYS A 32 3.33 6.42 13.32
C LYS A 32 2.00 6.00 12.73
N PHE A 33 1.59 6.66 11.66
CA PHE A 33 0.51 6.15 10.83
C PHE A 33 0.85 4.74 10.34
N PRO A 34 -0.11 3.80 10.34
CA PRO A 34 0.13 2.46 9.85
C PRO A 34 0.52 2.52 8.37
N ASN A 35 1.57 1.78 8.01
CA ASN A 35 1.95 1.63 6.60
C ASN A 35 0.98 0.65 5.92
N THR A 36 0.04 1.18 5.14
CA THR A 36 -0.88 0.40 4.32
C THR A 36 -0.27 -0.05 2.98
N HIS A 37 0.94 0.43 2.66
CA HIS A 37 1.67 0.03 1.47
C HIS A 37 2.31 -1.36 1.63
N VAL A 38 1.99 -2.26 0.69
CA VAL A 38 2.58 -3.62 0.61
C VAL A 38 4.10 -3.58 0.62
N GLY A 39 4.72 -2.67 -0.16
CA GLY A 39 6.18 -2.57 -0.29
C GLY A 39 6.91 -2.12 0.97
N GLY A 40 6.24 -1.35 1.84
CA GLY A 40 6.80 -0.89 3.12
C GLY A 40 6.60 -1.87 4.27
N ASN A 41 5.80 -2.92 4.07
CA ASN A 41 5.47 -3.88 5.12
C ASN A 41 6.59 -4.91 5.31
N LYS A 42 7.32 -4.79 6.43
CA LYS A 42 8.40 -5.72 6.81
C LYS A 42 7.94 -7.17 6.93
N TYR A 43 6.69 -7.40 7.36
CA TYR A 43 6.14 -8.76 7.51
C TYR A 43 5.92 -9.40 6.14
N LEU A 44 5.23 -8.72 5.22
CA LEU A 44 4.99 -9.20 3.85
C LEU A 44 6.30 -9.40 3.09
N LYS A 45 7.28 -8.49 3.28
CA LYS A 45 8.62 -8.64 2.70
C LYS A 45 9.31 -9.92 3.16
N ARG A 46 9.19 -10.32 4.43
CA ARG A 46 9.75 -11.59 4.95
C ARG A 46 9.06 -12.82 4.34
N GLN A 47 7.80 -12.69 3.98
CA GLN A 47 7.03 -13.74 3.28
C GLN A 47 7.28 -13.75 1.75
N GLY A 48 8.15 -12.88 1.23
CA GLY A 48 8.41 -12.76 -0.21
C GLY A 48 7.26 -12.12 -1.01
N ILE A 49 6.27 -11.53 -0.33
CA ILE A 49 5.16 -10.84 -0.96
C ILE A 49 5.59 -9.41 -1.27
N HIS A 50 5.55 -9.04 -2.54
CA HIS A 50 5.92 -7.71 -3.04
C HIS A 50 4.74 -7.04 -3.76
N CYS A 51 4.88 -5.78 -4.16
CA CYS A 51 3.87 -5.15 -5.00
C CYS A 51 3.82 -5.83 -6.37
N ALA A 52 2.66 -5.77 -7.04
CA ALA A 52 2.43 -6.37 -8.34
C ALA A 52 3.54 -6.02 -9.36
N GLN A 53 3.97 -4.76 -9.41
CA GLN A 53 5.04 -4.31 -10.30
C GLN A 53 6.39 -4.99 -10.03
N THR A 54 6.72 -5.22 -8.75
CA THR A 54 7.97 -5.89 -8.38
C THR A 54 7.88 -7.38 -8.67
N GLN A 55 6.73 -8.01 -8.39
CA GLN A 55 6.48 -9.41 -8.72
C GLN A 55 6.59 -9.63 -10.24
N ASP A 56 5.91 -8.81 -11.04
CA ASP A 56 6.01 -8.82 -12.50
C ASP A 56 7.46 -8.71 -12.99
N LYS A 57 8.23 -7.76 -12.43
CA LYS A 57 9.64 -7.57 -12.81
C LYS A 57 10.49 -8.79 -12.48
N VAL A 58 10.28 -9.40 -11.31
CA VAL A 58 10.99 -10.60 -10.88
C VAL A 58 10.65 -11.79 -11.79
N GLU A 59 9.38 -12.00 -12.12
CA GLU A 59 8.96 -13.09 -13.00
C GLU A 59 9.46 -12.89 -14.43
N ARG A 60 9.40 -11.66 -14.98
CA ARG A 60 10.00 -11.35 -16.30
C ARG A 60 11.50 -11.63 -16.33
N ALA A 61 12.22 -11.31 -15.24
CA ALA A 61 13.63 -11.59 -15.13
C ALA A 61 13.92 -13.11 -15.05
N LYS A 62 13.06 -13.90 -14.37
CA LYS A 62 13.16 -15.36 -14.35
C LYS A 62 12.95 -15.96 -15.73
N VAL A 63 11.91 -15.54 -16.46
CA VAL A 63 11.65 -15.99 -17.83
C VAL A 63 12.84 -15.69 -18.71
N LYS A 64 13.37 -14.45 -18.71
CA LYS A 64 14.53 -14.07 -19.52
C LYS A 64 15.80 -14.88 -19.24
N ARG A 65 15.95 -15.43 -18.03
CA ARG A 65 17.07 -16.31 -17.70
C ARG A 65 16.85 -17.75 -18.14
N GLN A 66 15.61 -18.21 -18.25
CA GLN A 66 15.27 -19.60 -18.58
C GLN A 66 15.14 -19.83 -20.09
N VAL A 67 14.67 -18.84 -20.84
CA VAL A 67 14.61 -18.91 -22.31
C VAL A 67 15.79 -18.17 -22.93
N ASP A 68 16.63 -18.89 -23.66
CA ASP A 68 17.55 -18.29 -24.62
C ASP A 68 16.72 -17.81 -25.82
N PHE A 69 16.22 -16.57 -25.72
CA PHE A 69 15.42 -15.93 -26.77
C PHE A 69 16.12 -15.90 -28.14
N LYS A 70 17.41 -16.21 -28.21
CA LYS A 70 18.15 -16.36 -29.48
C LYS A 70 17.71 -17.59 -30.28
N ASN A 71 17.21 -18.65 -29.61
CA ASN A 71 16.84 -19.92 -30.25
C ASN A 71 15.32 -20.11 -30.41
N VAL A 72 14.52 -19.14 -29.99
CA VAL A 72 13.06 -19.21 -30.14
C VAL A 72 12.71 -18.84 -31.58
N ARG A 73 12.37 -19.85 -32.40
CA ARG A 73 11.75 -19.62 -33.71
C ARG A 73 10.35 -19.06 -33.47
N ILE A 74 10.16 -17.80 -33.81
CA ILE A 74 8.81 -17.21 -33.88
C ILE A 74 8.09 -17.98 -35.00
N ALA A 75 7.06 -18.74 -34.65
CA ALA A 75 6.21 -19.36 -35.64
C ALA A 75 5.50 -18.22 -36.38
N ASN A 76 5.95 -17.92 -37.60
CA ASN A 76 5.22 -17.04 -38.50
C ASN A 76 3.86 -17.68 -38.76
N THR A 77 2.84 -17.17 -38.07
CA THR A 77 1.45 -17.43 -38.39
C THR A 77 1.14 -16.58 -39.61
N SER A 78 1.57 -17.07 -40.77
CA SER A 78 1.04 -16.63 -42.05
C SER A 78 -0.37 -17.18 -42.13
N LYS A 79 -1.35 -16.30 -42.03
CA LYS A 79 -2.68 -16.56 -42.56
C LYS A 79 -2.90 -15.62 -43.73
#